data_AF-A0A7J9CLQ4-F1
#
_entry.id   AF-A0A7J9CLQ4-F1
#
_cell.length_a   1.000
_cell.length_b   1.000
_cell.length_c   1.000
_cell.angle_alpha   90.00
_cell.angle_beta   90.00
_cell.angle_gamma   90.00
#
_symmetry.space_group_name_H-M   'P 1'
#
loop_
_entity.id
_entity.type
_entity.pdbx_description
1 polymer ?
#
loop_
_entity_poly.entity_id
_entity_poly.type
_entity_poly.pdbx_seq_one_letter_code
_entity_poly.pdbx_strand_id
1 'polypeptide(L)'
;DKGESKDEEEEKYNLKQRYVPPNYASIILSLKFFLNLLLIVLGHGFHRIKKIIIKKERHTVALQVMNELVKTASPYKFSERETTDIHFDPRITGEAQGMETETDKKKGCSNKEGTVTVAPMESFLKEYRIIGSVDSKSSQYSVKMAFEKNVILKQKETETPFLIAAKMGITEMVKSILDKFPVSIQDLDADGKNVLLLAVENRQTHTFQFLINRETPLHESIFRKWDHQGNNALHLAAKYGEYRPWLIPGSALQMQWELKWYKFVKRSISKHLPIHYKYNKKNQTPKQIFTETHKLLVKDGSAWLTKTSESCSLVAALIATVAFATSATIPGGVKETSGTPVLKDEPAFSVFCIASLIALCFSVTALVFFLAILTSRFEEKDFACKLPWRLIIGLTALFTSITAILVSFCAGHFFELKDRLKFAALPIYIVTCLPVSFFALAQLPLYFDLLRAIIKDIPQRSYKEFTQ
;
A
#
# COMPACT_ATOMS: atom_id res chain seq x y z
N ASP A 1 46.16 12.93 31.74
CA ASP A 1 46.80 13.21 30.46
C ASP A 1 45.91 12.69 29.34
N LYS A 2 45.82 13.45 28.25
CA LYS A 2 44.86 13.37 27.13
C LYS A 2 43.45 13.92 27.38
N GLY A 3 43.38 15.25 27.36
CA GLY A 3 42.25 15.92 26.72
C GLY A 3 42.43 15.80 25.21
N GLU A 4 41.54 15.08 24.54
CA GLU A 4 41.33 15.22 23.10
C GLU A 4 40.49 16.48 22.88
N SER A 5 41.07 17.42 22.14
CA SER A 5 40.52 18.75 21.88
C SER A 5 39.28 18.66 20.99
N LYS A 6 38.29 19.51 21.30
CA LYS A 6 37.08 19.73 20.48
C LYS A 6 37.39 20.07 19.01
N ASP A 7 38.62 20.50 18.72
CA ASP A 7 39.09 20.83 17.38
C ASP A 7 39.19 19.60 16.45
N GLU A 8 39.47 18.39 16.98
CA GLU A 8 39.55 17.16 16.16
C GLU A 8 38.17 16.60 15.76
N GLU A 9 37.14 16.79 16.59
CA GLU A 9 35.76 16.44 16.23
C GLU A 9 35.18 17.41 15.19
N GLU A 10 35.53 18.69 15.28
CA GLU A 10 35.09 19.73 14.33
C GLU A 10 35.78 19.58 12.96
N GLU A 11 37.04 19.13 12.93
CA GLU A 11 37.75 18.82 11.68
C GLU A 11 37.19 17.55 11.01
N LYS A 12 36.78 16.54 11.79
CA LYS A 12 36.13 15.32 11.27
C LYS A 12 34.71 15.58 10.75
N TYR A 13 33.99 16.56 11.31
CA TYR A 13 32.69 17.02 10.82
C TYR A 13 32.83 17.81 9.51
N ASN A 14 33.86 18.66 9.41
CA ASN A 14 34.17 19.43 8.21
C ASN A 14 34.73 18.58 7.05
N LEU A 15 35.46 17.48 7.34
CA LEU A 15 35.91 16.55 6.29
C LEU A 15 34.75 15.78 5.63
N LYS A 16 33.65 15.55 6.34
CA LYS A 16 32.48 14.82 5.82
C LYS A 16 31.63 15.65 4.86
N GLN A 17 31.76 16.97 4.88
CA GLN A 17 31.12 17.90 3.94
C GLN A 17 31.89 18.11 2.63
N ARG A 18 33.16 17.66 2.54
CA ARG A 18 34.01 17.88 1.35
C ARG A 18 33.73 16.97 0.13
N TYR A 19 32.80 16.01 0.22
CA TYR A 19 32.50 15.07 -0.86
C TYR A 19 31.20 15.36 -1.64
N VAL A 20 30.61 16.55 -1.50
CA VAL A 20 29.46 16.95 -2.31
C VAL A 20 29.78 18.27 -3.01
N PRO A 21 29.79 18.33 -4.36
CA PRO A 21 30.01 19.59 -5.08
C PRO A 21 28.98 20.64 -4.63
N PRO A 22 29.36 21.92 -4.46
CA PRO A 22 28.49 22.98 -3.92
C PRO A 22 27.20 23.20 -4.75
N ASN A 23 27.17 22.72 -5.98
CA ASN A 23 26.06 22.88 -6.90
C ASN A 23 24.92 21.86 -6.69
N TYR A 24 25.17 20.77 -5.93
CA TYR A 24 24.14 19.74 -5.67
C TYR A 24 23.07 20.21 -4.69
N ALA A 25 23.43 21.04 -3.70
CA ALA A 25 22.46 21.63 -2.79
C ALA A 25 21.47 22.51 -3.56
N SER A 26 21.96 23.34 -4.49
CA SER A 26 21.14 24.20 -5.35
C SER A 26 20.24 23.41 -6.29
N ILE A 27 20.72 22.31 -6.86
CA ILE A 27 19.93 21.41 -7.73
C ILE A 27 18.83 20.71 -6.92
N ILE A 28 19.13 20.21 -5.72
CA ILE A 28 18.14 19.57 -4.84
C ILE A 28 17.11 20.60 -4.35
N LEU A 29 17.54 21.82 -4.02
CA LEU A 29 16.64 22.90 -3.62
C LEU A 29 15.73 23.33 -4.78
N SER A 30 16.29 23.46 -5.99
CA SER A 30 15.55 23.81 -7.21
C SER A 30 14.55 22.72 -7.60
N LEU A 31 14.96 21.45 -7.55
CA LEU A 31 14.07 20.30 -7.77
C LEU A 31 12.93 20.27 -6.75
N LYS A 32 13.24 20.51 -5.47
CA LYS A 32 12.26 20.55 -4.37
C LYS A 32 11.31 21.74 -4.52
N PHE A 33 11.81 22.89 -4.95
CA PHE A 33 11.00 24.07 -5.24
C PHE A 33 10.06 23.81 -6.43
N PHE A 34 10.56 23.22 -7.51
CA PHE A 34 9.76 22.90 -8.69
C PHE A 34 8.68 21.86 -8.38
N LEU A 35 9.01 20.81 -7.61
CA LEU A 35 8.05 19.81 -7.13
C LEU A 35 6.98 20.42 -6.22
N ASN A 36 7.36 21.33 -5.31
CA ASN A 36 6.40 22.00 -4.42
C ASN A 36 5.50 22.97 -5.19
N LEU A 37 6.07 23.78 -6.09
CA LEU A 37 5.32 24.71 -6.93
C LEU A 37 4.32 23.96 -7.82
N LEU A 38 4.76 22.84 -8.39
CA LEU A 38 3.93 21.96 -9.21
C LEU A 38 2.78 21.32 -8.41
N LEU A 39 3.02 20.88 -7.17
CA LEU A 39 1.99 20.33 -6.28
C LEU A 39 0.94 21.38 -5.89
N ILE A 40 1.33 22.65 -5.82
CA ILE A 40 0.46 23.79 -5.54
C ILE A 40 -0.36 24.16 -6.78
N VAL A 41 0.28 24.30 -7.96
CA VAL A 41 -0.37 24.67 -9.23
C VAL A 41 -1.42 23.63 -9.66
N LEU A 42 -1.18 22.34 -9.40
CA LEU A 42 -2.11 21.28 -9.78
C LEU A 42 -3.28 21.10 -8.80
N GLY A 43 -3.34 21.83 -7.68
CA GLY A 43 -4.42 21.74 -6.67
C GLY A 43 -4.60 20.38 -5.97
N HIS A 44 -3.84 19.36 -6.41
CA HIS A 44 -3.99 17.97 -6.03
C HIS A 44 -3.53 17.69 -4.59
N GLY A 45 -2.58 18.49 -4.08
CA GLY A 45 -2.12 18.41 -2.69
C GLY A 45 -3.22 18.78 -1.69
N PHE A 46 -3.87 19.93 -1.88
CA PHE A 46 -4.87 20.45 -0.94
C PHE A 46 -6.12 19.56 -0.86
N HIS A 47 -6.64 19.10 -2.01
CA HIS A 47 -7.80 18.19 -2.04
C HIS A 47 -7.50 16.85 -1.34
N ARG A 48 -6.30 16.28 -1.56
CA ARG A 48 -5.89 15.05 -0.87
C ARG A 48 -5.71 15.24 0.63
N ILE A 49 -5.14 16.36 1.08
CA ILE A 49 -4.98 16.67 2.51
C ILE A 49 -6.35 16.81 3.18
N LYS A 50 -7.27 17.57 2.59
CA LYS A 50 -8.65 17.72 3.10
C LYS A 50 -9.35 16.36 3.20
N LYS A 51 -9.20 15.50 2.18
CA LYS A 51 -9.74 14.13 2.20
C LYS A 51 -9.13 13.29 3.33
N ILE A 52 -7.83 13.43 3.61
CA ILE A 52 -7.15 12.73 4.71
C ILE A 52 -7.66 13.20 6.08
N ILE A 53 -7.87 14.51 6.26
CA ILE A 53 -8.39 15.07 7.53
C ILE A 53 -9.78 14.52 7.83
N ILE A 54 -10.71 14.56 6.86
CA ILE A 54 -12.07 14.02 7.01
C ILE A 54 -12.04 12.52 7.34
N LYS A 55 -11.15 11.76 6.68
CA LYS A 55 -10.97 10.33 6.98
C LYS A 55 -10.50 10.11 8.41
N LYS A 56 -9.51 10.88 8.86
CA LYS A 56 -8.96 10.77 10.22
C LYS A 56 -10.06 11.00 11.26
N GLU A 57 -10.90 12.01 11.06
CA GLU A 57 -12.02 12.30 11.94
C GLU A 57 -13.05 11.15 11.99
N ARG A 58 -13.46 10.63 10.82
CA ARG A 58 -14.35 9.46 10.75
C ARG A 58 -13.76 8.23 11.44
N HIS A 59 -12.46 7.98 11.26
CA HIS A 59 -11.77 6.89 11.96
C HIS A 59 -11.78 7.12 13.48
N THR A 60 -11.53 8.34 13.96
CA THR A 60 -11.60 8.65 15.39
C THR A 60 -12.98 8.40 15.98
N VAL A 61 -14.06 8.84 15.30
CA VAL A 61 -15.43 8.60 15.75
C VAL A 61 -15.76 7.11 15.75
N ALA A 62 -15.38 6.38 14.70
CA ALA A 62 -15.59 4.93 14.63
C ALA A 62 -14.88 4.19 15.77
N LEU A 63 -13.66 4.61 16.12
CA LEU A 63 -12.91 4.05 17.25
C LEU A 63 -13.60 4.32 18.61
N GLN A 64 -14.20 5.50 18.80
CA GLN A 64 -14.94 5.82 20.02
C GLN A 64 -16.19 4.95 20.16
N VAL A 65 -17.01 4.86 19.11
CA VAL A 65 -18.20 4.00 19.08
C VAL A 65 -17.81 2.55 19.34
N MET A 66 -16.77 2.08 18.67
CA MET A 66 -16.23 0.74 18.87
C MET A 66 -15.81 0.49 20.32
N ASN A 67 -15.06 1.40 20.94
CA ASN A 67 -14.62 1.22 22.32
C ASN A 67 -15.81 1.16 23.29
N GLU A 68 -16.85 1.95 23.07
CA GLU A 68 -18.07 1.86 23.88
C GLU A 68 -18.83 0.54 23.64
N LEU A 69 -18.89 0.04 22.40
CA LEU A 69 -19.46 -1.28 22.11
C LEU A 69 -18.66 -2.41 22.79
N VAL A 70 -17.33 -2.34 22.74
CA VAL A 70 -16.46 -3.32 23.41
C VAL A 70 -16.64 -3.22 24.93
N LYS A 71 -16.76 -2.03 25.52
CA LYS A 71 -17.03 -1.85 26.97
C LYS A 71 -18.40 -2.37 27.40
N THR A 72 -19.43 -2.16 26.60
CA THR A 72 -20.80 -2.62 26.89
C THR A 72 -21.01 -4.11 26.62
N ALA A 73 -20.14 -4.75 25.84
CA ALA A 73 -20.16 -6.19 25.64
C ALA A 73 -19.92 -6.95 26.96
N SER A 74 -20.90 -7.77 27.35
CA SER A 74 -20.84 -8.65 28.52
C SER A 74 -19.76 -9.73 28.34
N PRO A 75 -19.01 -10.10 29.39
CA PRO A 75 -18.11 -11.24 29.36
C PRO A 75 -18.96 -12.53 29.26
N TYR A 76 -18.80 -13.26 28.16
CA TYR A 76 -19.30 -14.62 27.96
C TYR A 76 -20.82 -14.84 28.02
N LYS A 77 -21.45 -14.97 26.85
CA LYS A 77 -22.67 -15.78 26.66
C LYS A 77 -22.39 -16.88 25.64
N PHE A 78 -21.41 -17.72 25.94
CA PHE A 78 -21.11 -18.94 25.18
C PHE A 78 -20.58 -20.02 26.13
N SER A 79 -21.45 -20.44 27.04
CA SER A 79 -21.37 -21.74 27.71
C SER A 79 -22.76 -22.37 27.62
N GLU A 80 -22.78 -23.67 27.46
CA GLU A 80 -23.95 -24.48 27.17
C GLU A 80 -25.13 -24.24 28.11
N ARG A 81 -26.33 -24.47 27.56
CA ARG A 81 -27.59 -24.86 28.22
C ARG A 81 -27.66 -24.57 29.73
N GLU A 82 -28.38 -23.50 30.06
CA GLU A 82 -29.60 -23.60 30.87
C GLU A 82 -30.35 -22.26 30.78
N THR A 83 -31.58 -22.34 30.30
CA THR A 83 -32.53 -21.23 30.29
C THR A 83 -32.90 -20.90 31.73
N THR A 84 -32.31 -19.86 32.29
CA THR A 84 -32.93 -19.11 33.37
C THR A 84 -33.22 -17.71 32.85
N ASP A 85 -34.52 -17.44 32.69
CA ASP A 85 -35.03 -16.14 32.30
C ASP A 85 -34.62 -15.11 33.36
N ILE A 86 -33.78 -14.15 32.98
CA ILE A 86 -33.53 -12.97 33.80
C ILE A 86 -34.55 -11.92 33.35
N HIS A 87 -35.59 -11.73 34.15
CA HIS A 87 -36.50 -10.61 34.01
C HIS A 87 -35.78 -9.34 34.50
N PHE A 88 -35.50 -8.41 33.58
CA PHE A 88 -35.08 -7.05 33.95
C PHE A 88 -36.34 -6.23 34.22
N ASP A 89 -36.53 -5.78 35.47
CA ASP A 89 -37.52 -4.77 35.84
C ASP A 89 -36.84 -3.38 35.83
N PRO A 90 -37.24 -2.45 34.94
CA PRO A 90 -36.58 -1.16 34.80
C PRO A 90 -37.24 -0.12 35.71
N ARG A 91 -37.13 -0.23 37.03
CA ARG A 91 -37.34 0.91 37.94
C ARG A 91 -36.43 0.85 39.16
N ILE A 92 -35.34 1.61 39.11
CA ILE A 92 -34.72 2.17 40.32
C ILE A 92 -34.75 3.69 40.17
N THR A 93 -35.78 4.29 40.75
CA THR A 93 -35.74 5.63 41.34
C THR A 93 -36.38 5.48 42.71
N GLY A 94 -35.64 5.78 43.77
CA GLY A 94 -36.09 5.55 45.14
C GLY A 94 -37.24 6.47 45.55
N GLU A 95 -38.17 5.92 46.34
CA GLU A 95 -38.62 6.42 47.65
C GLU A 95 -39.66 5.43 48.25
N ALA A 96 -39.94 5.55 49.54
CA ALA A 96 -40.30 4.48 50.48
C ALA A 96 -41.78 3.97 50.50
N GLN A 97 -41.94 2.83 51.21
CA GLN A 97 -43.12 2.21 51.86
C GLN A 97 -43.84 1.02 51.17
N GLY A 98 -43.89 -0.13 51.87
CA GLY A 98 -45.08 -1.01 51.97
C GLY A 98 -45.06 -2.43 51.36
N MET A 99 -44.74 -3.45 52.18
CA MET A 99 -45.46 -4.73 52.43
C MET A 99 -45.83 -5.75 51.29
N GLU A 100 -45.31 -6.99 51.45
CA GLU A 100 -45.87 -8.37 51.13
C GLU A 100 -46.26 -8.75 49.66
N THR A 101 -46.23 -9.97 49.09
CA THR A 101 -45.76 -11.38 49.32
C THR A 101 -45.98 -12.21 48.01
N GLU A 102 -45.08 -13.17 47.72
CA GLU A 102 -45.24 -14.56 47.19
C GLU A 102 -45.85 -15.02 45.82
N THR A 103 -45.10 -15.97 45.17
CA THR A 103 -45.46 -17.25 44.45
C THR A 103 -46.05 -17.25 43.02
N ASP A 104 -45.93 -18.25 42.11
CA ASP A 104 -45.06 -19.43 41.80
C ASP A 104 -45.62 -20.14 40.49
N LYS A 105 -44.81 -20.98 39.80
CA LYS A 105 -45.14 -22.15 38.88
C LYS A 105 -45.33 -22.08 37.34
N LYS A 106 -44.27 -22.54 36.61
CA LYS A 106 -44.03 -23.82 35.81
C LYS A 106 -44.91 -24.40 34.64
N LYS A 107 -44.16 -24.95 33.63
CA LYS A 107 -44.36 -26.09 32.64
C LYS A 107 -44.95 -25.75 31.24
N GLY A 108 -44.57 -26.34 30.08
CA GLY A 108 -43.58 -27.36 29.66
C GLY A 108 -43.83 -27.91 28.20
N CYS A 109 -42.74 -28.24 27.46
CA CYS A 109 -42.47 -29.27 26.42
C CYS A 109 -43.27 -29.44 25.08
N SER A 110 -42.55 -29.57 23.93
CA SER A 110 -42.55 -30.75 22.99
C SER A 110 -42.16 -30.42 21.51
N ASN A 111 -41.40 -31.35 20.89
CA ASN A 111 -40.72 -31.34 19.58
C ASN A 111 -41.60 -31.58 18.33
N LYS A 112 -41.10 -31.22 17.12
CA LYS A 112 -40.98 -32.11 15.92
C LYS A 112 -40.29 -31.44 14.70
N GLU A 113 -39.65 -32.29 13.89
CA GLU A 113 -38.77 -32.07 12.73
C GLU A 113 -39.49 -31.72 11.41
N GLY A 114 -38.79 -31.11 10.43
CA GLY A 114 -39.27 -30.97 9.05
C GLY A 114 -38.43 -30.08 8.11
N THR A 115 -38.13 -30.62 6.93
CA THR A 115 -37.15 -30.34 5.87
C THR A 115 -37.30 -29.05 5.01
N VAL A 116 -36.14 -28.43 4.69
CA VAL A 116 -35.65 -27.65 3.51
C VAL A 116 -36.64 -27.07 2.47
N THR A 117 -36.51 -25.76 2.16
CA THR A 117 -36.36 -25.18 0.79
C THR A 117 -35.89 -23.73 0.84
N VAL A 118 -35.08 -23.31 -0.14
CA VAL A 118 -34.36 -22.03 -0.25
C VAL A 118 -35.10 -21.07 -1.20
N ALA A 119 -35.27 -19.80 -0.82
CA ALA A 119 -35.37 -18.65 -1.74
C ALA A 119 -35.09 -17.32 -0.97
N PRO A 120 -34.56 -16.25 -1.64
CA PRO A 120 -33.60 -15.32 -1.02
C PRO A 120 -34.03 -13.84 -0.93
N MET A 121 -33.25 -13.09 -0.14
CA MET A 121 -32.97 -11.64 -0.12
C MET A 121 -34.12 -10.65 0.17
N GLU A 122 -35.35 -10.85 -0.29
CA GLU A 122 -36.44 -9.88 -0.03
C GLU A 122 -37.02 -9.96 1.39
N SER A 123 -36.84 -11.10 2.08
CA SER A 123 -37.19 -11.23 3.50
C SER A 123 -36.23 -10.46 4.42
N PHE A 124 -35.00 -10.17 3.97
CA PHE A 124 -33.93 -9.57 4.76
C PHE A 124 -34.17 -8.08 5.06
N LEU A 125 -34.88 -7.36 4.18
CA LEU A 125 -35.22 -5.94 4.39
C LEU A 125 -36.54 -5.73 5.13
N LYS A 126 -37.31 -6.80 5.38
CA LYS A 126 -38.50 -6.74 6.24
C LYS A 126 -38.18 -6.79 7.74
N GLU A 127 -36.96 -7.17 8.12
CA GLU A 127 -36.60 -7.57 9.48
C GLU A 127 -35.97 -6.45 10.35
N TYR A 128 -35.78 -5.24 9.81
CA TYR A 128 -35.22 -4.11 10.58
C TYR A 128 -35.93 -2.79 10.27
N ARG A 129 -36.47 -2.12 11.29
CA ARG A 129 -36.96 -0.74 11.19
C ARG A 129 -36.04 0.17 12.01
N ILE A 130 -35.34 1.09 11.35
CA ILE A 130 -34.61 2.18 12.04
C ILE A 130 -35.61 3.32 12.24
N ILE A 131 -35.92 3.66 13.48
CA ILE A 131 -36.69 4.88 13.81
C ILE A 131 -35.75 5.80 14.58
N GLY A 132 -35.36 6.91 13.94
CA GLY A 132 -34.77 8.05 14.63
C GLY A 132 -35.84 9.12 14.82
N SER A 133 -35.97 9.66 16.03
CA SER A 133 -36.68 10.92 16.25
C SER A 133 -35.69 11.94 16.80
N VAL A 134 -35.74 13.16 16.29
CA VAL A 134 -34.95 14.31 16.75
C VAL A 134 -35.93 15.26 17.40
N ASP A 135 -35.88 15.41 18.73
CA ASP A 135 -36.61 16.46 19.42
C ASP A 135 -35.89 17.79 19.24
N SER A 136 -36.52 18.72 18.50
CA SER A 136 -35.94 20.01 18.11
C SER A 136 -35.97 21.08 19.22
N LYS A 137 -36.16 20.71 20.49
CA LYS A 137 -36.36 21.69 21.59
C LYS A 137 -35.48 21.54 22.84
N SER A 138 -34.40 20.77 22.81
CA SER A 138 -33.36 20.93 23.84
C SER A 138 -31.96 20.80 23.25
N SER A 139 -31.08 21.74 23.60
CA SER A 139 -29.70 21.86 23.16
C SER A 139 -28.76 20.82 23.80
N GLN A 140 -29.17 19.56 23.80
CA GLN A 140 -28.36 18.44 24.27
C GLN A 140 -28.52 17.27 23.28
N TYR A 141 -27.47 16.99 22.51
CA TYR A 141 -27.46 15.92 21.51
C TYR A 141 -27.52 14.54 22.18
N SER A 142 -28.70 14.06 22.54
CA SER A 142 -28.93 12.67 22.91
C SER A 142 -29.70 11.97 21.79
N VAL A 143 -29.01 11.11 21.02
CA VAL A 143 -29.67 10.22 20.07
C VAL A 143 -30.20 9.02 20.86
N LYS A 144 -31.53 8.91 21.01
CA LYS A 144 -32.15 7.67 21.50
C LYS A 144 -32.27 6.68 20.35
N MET A 145 -31.41 5.66 20.36
CA MET A 145 -31.53 4.50 19.47
C MET A 145 -32.24 3.38 20.23
N ALA A 146 -33.34 2.89 19.68
CA ALA A 146 -34.03 1.70 20.17
C ALA A 146 -33.91 0.58 19.13
N PHE A 147 -33.56 -0.62 19.58
CA PHE A 147 -33.54 -1.83 18.76
C PHE A 147 -34.46 -2.86 19.43
N GLU A 148 -35.56 -3.22 18.77
CA GLU A 148 -36.35 -4.40 19.15
C GLU A 148 -35.86 -5.61 18.38
N LYS A 149 -35.64 -6.71 19.11
CA LYS A 149 -35.13 -7.97 18.59
C LYS A 149 -36.23 -9.01 18.64
N ASN A 150 -36.70 -9.49 17.48
CA ASN A 150 -37.37 -10.78 17.44
C ASN A 150 -36.30 -11.88 17.36
N VAL A 151 -36.15 -12.61 18.47
CA VAL A 151 -35.20 -13.70 18.62
C VAL A 151 -35.78 -14.95 17.98
N ILE A 152 -35.22 -15.40 16.86
CA ILE A 152 -34.88 -16.83 16.67
C ILE A 152 -33.54 -16.90 15.94
N LEU A 153 -32.46 -17.04 16.71
CA LEU A 153 -31.11 -17.31 16.20
C LEU A 153 -31.05 -18.78 15.75
N LYS A 154 -31.19 -19.05 14.45
CA LYS A 154 -30.50 -20.22 13.88
C LYS A 154 -29.03 -19.83 13.73
N GLN A 155 -28.21 -20.23 14.70
CA GLN A 155 -26.75 -20.12 14.65
C GLN A 155 -26.22 -20.83 13.41
N LYS A 156 -26.01 -20.06 12.35
CA LYS A 156 -25.00 -20.40 11.34
C LYS A 156 -23.68 -19.95 11.96
N GLU A 157 -22.78 -20.89 12.27
CA GLU A 157 -21.50 -20.65 12.97
C GLU A 157 -20.88 -19.31 12.58
N THR A 158 -21.07 -18.31 13.45
CA THR A 158 -20.74 -16.92 13.15
C THR A 158 -19.27 -16.69 13.49
N GLU A 159 -18.44 -16.33 12.50
CA GLU A 159 -17.09 -15.81 12.72
C GLU A 159 -17.15 -14.77 13.87
N THR A 160 -16.31 -14.93 14.90
CA THR A 160 -16.37 -14.03 16.05
C THR A 160 -15.99 -12.61 15.63
N PRO A 161 -16.51 -11.55 16.29
CA PRO A 161 -16.13 -10.18 15.97
C PRO A 161 -14.62 -9.94 15.97
N PHE A 162 -13.90 -10.68 16.82
CA PHE A 162 -12.45 -10.72 16.88
C PHE A 162 -11.81 -11.23 15.59
N LEU A 163 -12.25 -12.38 15.09
CA LEU A 163 -11.75 -12.97 13.84
C LEU A 163 -12.09 -12.11 12.62
N ILE A 164 -13.30 -11.53 12.59
CA ILE A 164 -13.71 -10.59 11.53
C ILE A 164 -12.80 -9.35 11.53
N ALA A 165 -12.55 -8.76 12.71
CA ALA A 165 -11.66 -7.61 12.83
C ALA A 165 -10.25 -7.90 12.30
N ALA A 166 -9.72 -9.09 12.59
CA ALA A 166 -8.42 -9.51 12.11
C ALA A 166 -8.40 -9.77 10.60
N LYS A 167 -9.42 -10.45 10.07
CA LYS A 167 -9.63 -10.70 8.63
C LYS A 167 -9.72 -9.39 7.83
N MET A 168 -10.39 -8.39 8.41
CA MET A 168 -10.56 -7.07 7.81
C MET A 168 -9.37 -6.12 8.03
N GLY A 169 -8.46 -6.45 8.95
CA GLY A 169 -7.25 -5.66 9.24
C GLY A 169 -7.48 -4.45 10.15
N ILE A 170 -8.54 -4.46 10.96
CA ILE A 170 -8.85 -3.38 11.91
C ILE A 170 -8.05 -3.62 13.20
N THR A 171 -6.76 -3.27 13.17
CA THR A 171 -5.81 -3.60 14.25
C THR A 171 -6.23 -3.01 15.60
N GLU A 172 -6.86 -1.83 15.61
CA GLU A 172 -7.35 -1.18 16.81
C GLU A 172 -8.47 -2.00 17.49
N MET A 173 -9.38 -2.57 16.71
CA MET A 173 -10.43 -3.45 17.21
C MET A 173 -9.83 -4.74 17.78
N VAL A 174 -8.89 -5.35 17.06
CA VAL A 174 -8.17 -6.55 17.51
C VAL A 174 -7.49 -6.28 18.86
N LYS A 175 -6.86 -5.11 19.02
CA LYS A 175 -6.24 -4.69 20.28
C LYS A 175 -7.27 -4.50 21.39
N SER A 176 -8.30 -3.69 21.17
CA SER A 176 -9.35 -3.42 22.18
C SER A 176 -10.03 -4.71 22.65
N ILE A 177 -10.29 -5.65 21.74
CA ILE A 177 -10.89 -6.94 22.10
C ILE A 177 -9.92 -7.78 22.93
N LEU A 178 -8.65 -7.88 22.56
CA LEU A 178 -7.68 -8.68 23.33
C LEU A 178 -7.34 -8.10 24.70
N ASP A 179 -7.45 -6.78 24.86
CA ASP A 179 -7.25 -6.12 26.15
C ASP A 179 -8.42 -6.40 27.11
N LYS A 180 -9.64 -6.52 26.60
CA LYS A 180 -10.84 -6.83 27.41
C LYS A 180 -11.11 -8.34 27.55
N PHE A 181 -10.86 -9.10 26.49
CA PHE A 181 -11.13 -10.53 26.38
C PHE A 181 -9.88 -11.28 25.85
N PRO A 182 -8.85 -11.50 26.69
CA PRO A 182 -7.60 -12.13 26.25
C PRO A 182 -7.80 -13.55 25.68
N VAL A 183 -8.83 -14.26 26.14
CA VAL A 183 -9.14 -15.65 25.73
C VAL A 183 -9.60 -15.73 24.27
N SER A 184 -10.16 -14.66 23.70
CA SER A 184 -10.57 -14.61 22.29
C SER A 184 -9.43 -14.90 21.32
N ILE A 185 -8.16 -14.83 21.76
CA ILE A 185 -7.00 -15.24 20.96
C ILE A 185 -7.07 -16.71 20.48
N GLN A 186 -7.87 -17.54 21.17
CA GLN A 186 -8.08 -18.95 20.85
C GLN A 186 -9.27 -19.19 19.91
N ASP A 187 -10.05 -18.15 19.57
CA ASP A 187 -11.18 -18.27 18.66
C ASP A 187 -10.74 -18.85 17.31
N LEU A 188 -11.59 -19.70 16.74
CA LEU A 188 -11.39 -20.33 15.44
C LEU A 188 -12.60 -20.05 14.54
N ASP A 189 -12.35 -19.89 13.25
CA ASP A 189 -13.41 -19.84 12.25
C ASP A 189 -13.90 -21.26 11.87
N ALA A 190 -14.87 -21.32 10.96
CA ALA A 190 -15.41 -22.58 10.43
C ALA A 190 -14.37 -23.43 9.66
N ASP A 191 -13.27 -22.82 9.20
CA ASP A 191 -12.14 -23.52 8.56
C ASP A 191 -11.08 -23.96 9.59
N GLY A 192 -11.29 -23.71 10.88
CA GLY A 192 -10.32 -24.01 11.94
C GLY A 192 -9.14 -23.04 11.99
N LYS A 193 -9.22 -21.89 11.30
CA LYS A 193 -8.20 -20.84 11.27
C LYS A 193 -8.33 -19.96 12.51
N ASN A 194 -7.20 -19.69 13.13
CA ASN A 194 -7.12 -18.67 14.18
C ASN A 194 -6.89 -17.27 13.60
N VAL A 195 -6.85 -16.28 14.50
CA VAL A 195 -6.61 -14.87 14.17
C VAL A 195 -5.34 -14.63 13.33
N LEU A 196 -4.26 -15.39 13.58
CA LEU A 196 -3.00 -15.24 12.86
C LEU A 196 -3.13 -15.74 11.42
N LEU A 197 -3.72 -16.92 11.24
CA LEU A 197 -3.96 -17.51 9.92
C LEU A 197 -4.86 -16.62 9.06
N LEU A 198 -5.92 -16.06 9.65
CA LEU A 198 -6.82 -15.11 8.97
C LEU A 198 -6.12 -13.81 8.57
N ALA A 199 -5.34 -13.21 9.48
CA ALA A 199 -4.56 -12.02 9.17
C ALA A 199 -3.57 -12.29 8.03
N VAL A 200 -2.99 -13.49 7.98
CA VAL A 200 -2.01 -13.86 6.97
C VAL A 200 -2.64 -14.10 5.60
N GLU A 201 -3.72 -14.90 5.56
CA GLU A 201 -4.46 -15.19 4.34
C GLU A 201 -4.95 -13.90 3.66
N ASN A 202 -5.44 -12.94 4.46
CA ASN A 202 -5.98 -11.67 3.98
C ASN A 202 -4.94 -10.54 3.84
N ARG A 203 -3.64 -10.85 3.97
CA ARG A 203 -2.52 -9.89 3.83
C ARG A 203 -2.62 -8.67 4.76
N GLN A 204 -3.09 -8.86 5.98
CA GLN A 204 -3.27 -7.77 6.95
C GLN A 204 -1.97 -7.51 7.69
N THR A 205 -1.07 -6.77 7.04
CA THR A 205 0.29 -6.48 7.53
C THR A 205 0.35 -5.94 8.96
N HIS A 206 -0.41 -4.89 9.26
CA HIS A 206 -0.36 -4.24 10.57
C HIS A 206 -0.90 -5.14 11.68
N THR A 207 -2.03 -5.82 11.42
CA THR A 207 -2.59 -6.80 12.35
C THR A 207 -1.63 -7.97 12.57
N PHE A 208 -1.03 -8.51 11.51
CA PHE A 208 -0.03 -9.57 11.62
C PHE A 208 1.17 -9.11 12.46
N GLN A 209 1.74 -7.94 12.19
CA GLN A 209 2.86 -7.41 12.95
C GLN A 209 2.53 -7.17 14.43
N PHE A 210 1.34 -6.63 14.71
CA PHE A 210 0.82 -6.49 16.07
C PHE A 210 0.71 -7.85 16.77
N LEU A 211 0.16 -8.86 16.08
CA LEU A 211 0.06 -10.21 16.61
C LEU A 211 1.47 -10.77 16.88
N ILE A 212 2.42 -10.71 15.94
CA ILE A 212 3.80 -11.23 16.14
C ILE A 212 4.50 -10.60 17.34
N ASN A 213 4.37 -9.29 17.54
CA ASN A 213 5.12 -8.55 18.55
C ASN A 213 4.50 -8.61 19.96
N ARG A 214 3.35 -9.26 20.13
CA ARG A 214 2.65 -9.32 21.42
C ARG A 214 3.18 -10.46 22.27
N GLU A 215 3.91 -10.15 23.34
CA GLU A 215 4.40 -11.14 24.29
C GLU A 215 3.32 -11.48 25.33
N THR A 216 2.62 -12.61 25.16
CA THR A 216 1.66 -13.13 26.16
C THR A 216 1.79 -14.65 26.30
N PRO A 217 1.47 -15.27 27.45
CA PRO A 217 1.63 -16.71 27.65
C PRO A 217 0.85 -17.58 26.64
N LEU A 218 -0.32 -17.08 26.20
CA LEU A 218 -1.18 -17.75 25.22
C LEU A 218 -0.70 -17.58 23.77
N HIS A 219 0.30 -16.74 23.55
CA HIS A 219 0.77 -16.34 22.22
C HIS A 219 1.46 -17.47 21.46
N GLU A 220 2.23 -18.33 22.13
CA GLU A 220 2.92 -19.45 21.47
C GLU A 220 1.95 -20.44 20.80
N SER A 221 0.71 -20.53 21.29
CA SER A 221 -0.31 -21.43 20.74
C SER A 221 -0.77 -21.03 19.33
N ILE A 222 -0.76 -19.72 19.00
CA ILE A 222 -1.28 -19.26 17.71
C ILE A 222 -0.37 -19.63 16.54
N PHE A 223 0.93 -19.81 16.79
CA PHE A 223 1.91 -20.17 15.78
C PHE A 223 1.85 -21.63 15.36
N ARG A 224 1.36 -22.50 16.25
CA ARG A 224 1.31 -23.95 16.05
C ARG A 224 0.01 -24.42 15.40
N LYS A 225 -0.95 -23.51 15.18
CA LYS A 225 -2.27 -23.84 14.63
C LYS A 225 -2.22 -24.11 13.12
N TRP A 226 -3.05 -25.06 12.69
CA TRP A 226 -3.36 -25.36 11.29
C TRP A 226 -4.86 -25.24 11.04
N ASP A 227 -5.21 -24.93 9.80
CA ASP A 227 -6.59 -25.01 9.32
C ASP A 227 -7.03 -26.48 9.11
N HIS A 228 -8.30 -26.69 8.78
CA HIS A 228 -8.86 -28.00 8.48
C HIS A 228 -8.20 -28.72 7.30
N GLN A 229 -7.45 -28.00 6.46
CA GLN A 229 -6.69 -28.56 5.33
C GLN A 229 -5.21 -28.84 5.68
N GLY A 230 -4.81 -28.61 6.94
CA GLY A 230 -3.42 -28.77 7.39
C GLY A 230 -2.49 -27.65 6.92
N ASN A 231 -3.02 -26.52 6.46
CA ASN A 231 -2.22 -25.36 6.09
C ASN A 231 -1.84 -24.59 7.36
N ASN A 232 -0.55 -24.30 7.50
CA ASN A 232 -0.04 -23.33 8.48
C ASN A 232 0.03 -21.92 7.86
N ALA A 233 0.45 -20.93 8.66
CA ALA A 233 0.57 -19.54 8.23
C ALA A 233 1.42 -19.39 6.95
N LEU A 234 2.46 -20.19 6.78
CA LEU A 234 3.34 -20.13 5.62
C LEU A 234 2.67 -20.63 4.34
N HIS A 235 1.84 -21.67 4.44
CA HIS A 235 1.03 -22.16 3.32
C HIS A 235 -0.02 -21.10 2.90
N LEU A 236 -0.68 -20.45 3.86
CA LEU A 236 -1.66 -19.39 3.57
C LEU A 236 -1.00 -18.13 2.99
N ALA A 237 0.19 -17.76 3.47
CA ALA A 237 0.97 -16.66 2.89
C ALA A 237 1.41 -16.96 1.45
N ALA A 238 1.64 -18.24 1.14
CA ALA A 238 2.06 -18.68 -0.18
C ALA A 238 0.91 -18.75 -1.20
N LYS A 239 -0.35 -18.83 -0.75
CA LYS A 239 -1.50 -18.98 -1.63
C LYS A 239 -1.86 -17.63 -2.27
N TYR A 240 -1.84 -17.55 -3.59
CA TYR A 240 -2.44 -16.42 -4.31
C TYR A 240 -3.96 -16.58 -4.37
N GLY A 241 -4.70 -15.76 -3.63
CA GLY A 241 -6.16 -15.80 -3.54
C GLY A 241 -6.86 -14.83 -4.50
N GLU A 242 -8.20 -14.87 -4.49
CA GLU A 242 -9.04 -13.93 -5.23
C GLU A 242 -8.95 -12.51 -4.66
N TYR A 243 -8.73 -12.40 -3.36
CA TYR A 243 -8.58 -11.14 -2.66
C TYR A 243 -7.22 -10.50 -2.94
N ARG A 244 -7.23 -9.31 -3.55
CA ARG A 244 -6.04 -8.55 -3.98
C ARG A 244 -5.93 -7.22 -3.22
N PRO A 245 -5.27 -7.21 -2.05
CA PRO A 245 -5.24 -6.02 -1.17
C PRO A 245 -4.28 -4.92 -1.63
N TRP A 246 -3.35 -5.24 -2.52
CA TRP A 246 -2.36 -4.28 -3.02
C TRP A 246 -2.87 -3.63 -4.31
N LEU A 247 -3.11 -2.32 -4.26
CA LEU A 247 -3.50 -1.54 -5.44
C LEU A 247 -2.25 -1.01 -6.13
N ILE A 248 -1.45 -1.93 -6.66
CA ILE A 248 -0.18 -1.58 -7.30
C ILE A 248 -0.38 -1.61 -8.83
N PRO A 249 0.12 -0.62 -9.56
CA PRO A 249 0.11 -0.67 -11.02
C PRO A 249 1.02 -1.80 -11.52
N GLY A 250 0.48 -2.65 -12.40
CA GLY A 250 1.25 -3.69 -13.10
C GLY A 250 1.36 -5.02 -12.35
N SER A 251 1.16 -6.11 -13.10
CA SER A 251 1.30 -7.51 -12.65
C SER A 251 2.69 -7.83 -12.07
N ALA A 252 3.75 -7.22 -12.61
CA ALA A 252 5.11 -7.44 -12.12
C ALA A 252 5.34 -6.91 -10.69
N LEU A 253 4.77 -5.74 -10.37
CA LEU A 253 4.87 -5.18 -9.02
C LEU A 253 3.96 -5.91 -8.03
N GLN A 254 2.80 -6.37 -8.49
CA GLN A 254 1.97 -7.30 -7.71
C GLN A 254 2.76 -8.56 -7.34
N MET A 255 3.48 -9.17 -8.30
CA MET A 255 4.35 -10.32 -8.04
C MET A 255 5.46 -10.00 -7.04
N GLN A 256 6.10 -8.83 -7.17
CA GLN A 256 7.12 -8.39 -6.23
C GLN A 256 6.58 -8.34 -4.79
N TRP A 257 5.38 -7.78 -4.60
CA TRP A 257 4.79 -7.62 -3.27
C TRP A 257 4.31 -8.93 -2.67
N GLU A 258 3.74 -9.83 -3.47
CA GLU A 258 3.42 -11.18 -3.03
C GLU A 258 4.66 -11.92 -2.52
N LEU A 259 5.79 -11.76 -3.22
CA LEU A 259 7.05 -12.35 -2.80
C LEU A 259 7.63 -11.69 -1.54
N LYS A 260 7.52 -10.36 -1.40
CA LYS A 260 7.90 -9.64 -0.17
C LYS A 260 7.04 -10.08 1.01
N TRP A 261 5.73 -10.21 0.82
CA TRP A 261 4.78 -10.71 1.81
C TRP A 261 5.15 -12.11 2.29
N TYR A 262 5.33 -13.05 1.36
CA TYR A 262 5.73 -14.41 1.70
C TYR A 262 7.05 -14.46 2.47
N LYS A 263 8.06 -13.70 2.04
CA LYS A 263 9.35 -13.58 2.74
C LYS A 263 9.22 -12.95 4.12
N PHE A 264 8.37 -11.94 4.27
CA PHE A 264 8.11 -11.27 5.53
C PHE A 264 7.48 -12.24 6.53
N VAL A 265 6.38 -12.89 6.17
CA VAL A 265 5.74 -13.92 7.02
C VAL A 265 6.72 -15.02 7.37
N LYS A 266 7.47 -15.54 6.39
CA LYS A 266 8.49 -16.56 6.61
C LYS A 266 9.48 -16.16 7.70
N ARG A 267 10.08 -14.98 7.57
CA ARG A 267 11.08 -14.48 8.53
C ARG A 267 10.48 -14.27 9.92
N SER A 268 9.28 -13.72 9.99
CA SER A 268 8.59 -13.45 11.26
C SER A 268 8.25 -14.73 12.04
N ILE A 269 7.77 -15.78 11.37
CA ILE A 269 7.35 -17.01 12.05
C ILE A 269 8.47 -18.08 12.14
N SER A 270 9.61 -17.88 11.46
CA SER A 270 10.70 -18.88 11.42
C SER A 270 11.21 -19.28 12.80
N LYS A 271 11.17 -18.37 13.79
CA LYS A 271 11.56 -18.67 15.17
C LYS A 271 10.56 -19.59 15.88
N HIS A 272 9.30 -19.58 15.48
CA HIS A 272 8.20 -20.30 16.12
C HIS A 272 7.77 -21.56 15.35
N LEU A 273 8.30 -21.78 14.14
CA LEU A 273 7.91 -22.89 13.27
C LEU A 273 8.92 -24.05 13.34
N PRO A 274 8.54 -25.23 13.85
CA PRO A 274 9.47 -26.35 13.92
C PRO A 274 9.77 -26.96 12.54
N ILE A 275 10.95 -27.56 12.40
CA ILE A 275 11.55 -28.05 11.15
C ILE A 275 10.72 -29.15 10.44
N HIS A 276 9.85 -29.85 11.17
CA HIS A 276 9.10 -31.02 10.69
C HIS A 276 7.78 -30.70 9.95
N TYR A 277 7.32 -29.44 9.95
CA TYR A 277 5.96 -29.08 9.52
C TYR A 277 5.93 -28.44 8.12
N LYS A 278 6.33 -29.24 7.12
CA LYS A 278 6.55 -28.78 5.73
C LYS A 278 5.37 -29.01 4.79
N TYR A 279 4.43 -29.88 5.13
CA TYR A 279 3.40 -30.37 4.21
C TYR A 279 1.99 -30.18 4.78
N ASN A 280 1.06 -29.80 3.92
CA ASN A 280 -0.38 -29.81 4.23
C ASN A 280 -1.01 -31.19 3.95
N LYS A 281 -2.33 -31.36 4.13
CA LYS A 281 -3.03 -32.62 3.85
C LYS A 281 -2.96 -33.08 2.38
N LYS A 282 -2.58 -32.17 1.46
CA LYS A 282 -2.35 -32.47 0.03
C LYS A 282 -0.88 -32.82 -0.27
N ASN A 283 -0.03 -32.98 0.74
CA ASN A 283 1.41 -33.19 0.60
C ASN A 283 2.14 -32.08 -0.17
N GLN A 284 1.62 -30.85 -0.12
CA GLN A 284 2.24 -29.69 -0.77
C GLN A 284 3.02 -28.86 0.25
N THR A 285 4.18 -28.37 -0.17
CA THR A 285 4.96 -27.38 0.59
C THR A 285 4.49 -25.95 0.31
N PRO A 286 4.75 -24.98 1.21
CA PRO A 286 4.47 -23.57 0.93
C PRO A 286 5.13 -23.07 -0.35
N LYS A 287 6.34 -23.57 -0.68
CA LYS A 287 7.03 -23.18 -1.91
C LYS A 287 6.31 -23.70 -3.16
N GLN A 288 5.82 -24.94 -3.15
CA GLN A 288 5.04 -25.50 -4.26
C GLN A 288 3.74 -24.72 -4.45
N ILE A 289 3.01 -24.42 -3.37
CA ILE A 289 1.78 -23.61 -3.44
C ILE A 289 2.06 -22.23 -4.05
N PHE A 290 3.15 -21.57 -3.65
CA PHE A 290 3.53 -20.26 -4.21
C PHE A 290 3.80 -20.37 -5.72
N THR A 291 4.64 -21.32 -6.14
CA THR A 291 4.96 -21.52 -7.56
C THR A 291 3.72 -21.86 -8.40
N GLU A 292 2.84 -22.73 -7.90
CA GLU A 292 1.62 -23.12 -8.63
C GLU A 292 0.60 -21.99 -8.72
N THR A 293 0.30 -21.32 -7.60
CA THR A 293 -0.76 -20.29 -7.55
C THR A 293 -0.33 -18.96 -8.18
N HIS A 294 0.96 -18.63 -8.19
CA HIS A 294 1.48 -17.39 -8.80
C HIS A 294 1.91 -17.57 -10.27
N LYS A 295 1.80 -18.76 -10.87
CA LYS A 295 2.25 -19.03 -12.25
C LYS A 295 1.70 -18.06 -13.29
N LEU A 296 0.39 -17.76 -13.23
CA LEU A 296 -0.25 -16.79 -14.12
C LEU A 296 0.26 -15.37 -13.87
N LEU A 297 0.44 -14.99 -12.60
CA LEU A 297 0.95 -13.67 -12.24
C LEU A 297 2.39 -13.46 -12.71
N VAL A 298 3.24 -14.49 -12.66
CA VAL A 298 4.58 -14.47 -13.24
C VAL A 298 4.50 -14.25 -14.74
N LYS A 299 3.66 -15.00 -15.46
CA LYS A 299 3.46 -14.84 -16.91
C LYS A 299 3.02 -13.43 -17.27
N ASP A 300 2.00 -12.92 -16.58
CA ASP A 300 1.47 -11.57 -16.80
C ASP A 300 2.50 -10.49 -16.42
N GLY A 301 3.28 -10.73 -15.35
CA GLY A 301 4.35 -9.86 -14.89
C GLY A 301 5.50 -9.76 -15.89
N SER A 302 5.90 -10.90 -16.45
CA SER A 302 6.90 -10.96 -17.52
C SER A 302 6.43 -10.23 -18.75
N ALA A 303 5.20 -10.49 -19.21
CA ALA A 303 4.63 -9.81 -20.37
C ALA A 303 4.56 -8.29 -20.18
N TRP A 304 4.15 -7.84 -18.98
CA TRP A 304 4.12 -6.41 -18.65
C TRP A 304 5.52 -5.78 -18.67
N LEU A 305 6.53 -6.43 -18.09
CA LEU A 305 7.92 -5.96 -18.12
C LEU A 305 8.50 -5.93 -19.53
N THR A 306 8.24 -6.95 -20.35
CA THR A 306 8.67 -7.02 -21.74
C THR A 306 8.09 -5.87 -22.56
N LYS A 307 6.75 -5.72 -22.57
CA LYS A 307 6.08 -4.67 -23.33
C LYS A 307 6.52 -3.26 -22.90
N THR A 308 6.68 -3.05 -21.59
CA THR A 308 7.17 -1.78 -21.05
C THR A 308 8.61 -1.52 -21.48
N SER A 309 9.49 -2.52 -21.37
CA SER A 309 10.91 -2.39 -21.72
C SER A 309 11.11 -2.19 -23.22
N GLU A 310 10.34 -2.86 -24.09
CA GLU A 310 10.35 -2.63 -25.54
C GLU A 310 9.96 -1.19 -25.87
N SER A 311 8.83 -0.73 -25.33
CA SER A 311 8.33 0.63 -25.57
C SER A 311 9.33 1.69 -25.11
N CYS A 312 9.90 1.53 -23.91
CA CYS A 312 10.91 2.44 -23.39
C CYS A 312 12.25 2.36 -24.14
N SER A 313 12.63 1.17 -24.63
CA SER A 313 13.84 1.00 -25.45
C SER A 313 13.71 1.74 -26.78
N LEU A 314 12.54 1.71 -27.43
CA LEU A 314 12.31 2.47 -28.65
C LEU A 314 12.49 3.98 -28.42
N VAL A 315 11.91 4.51 -27.34
CA VAL A 315 12.08 5.93 -26.97
C VAL A 315 13.55 6.26 -26.67
N ALA A 316 14.25 5.40 -25.91
CA ALA A 316 15.65 5.58 -25.62
C ALA A 316 16.55 5.53 -26.87
N ALA A 317 16.25 4.64 -27.82
CA ALA A 317 16.96 4.58 -29.10
C ALA A 317 16.76 5.87 -29.91
N LEU A 318 15.51 6.34 -30.02
CA LEU A 318 15.21 7.60 -30.72
C LEU A 318 15.96 8.79 -30.12
N ILE A 319 15.98 8.92 -28.79
CA ILE A 319 16.72 10.01 -28.13
C ILE A 319 18.23 9.85 -28.33
N ALA A 320 18.76 8.63 -28.28
CA ALA A 320 20.18 8.39 -28.54
C ALA A 320 20.55 8.80 -29.97
N THR A 321 19.73 8.46 -30.97
CA THR A 321 19.94 8.85 -32.37
C THR A 321 19.88 10.37 -32.54
N VAL A 322 18.88 11.04 -31.97
CA VAL A 322 18.78 12.51 -32.04
C VAL A 322 19.96 13.17 -31.34
N ALA A 323 20.32 12.74 -30.12
CA ALA A 323 21.46 13.28 -29.39
C ALA A 323 22.78 13.07 -30.15
N PHE A 324 22.98 11.87 -30.73
CA PHE A 324 24.15 11.59 -31.56
C PHE A 324 24.20 12.49 -32.80
N ALA A 325 23.08 12.67 -33.51
CA ALA A 325 23.00 13.59 -34.64
C ALA A 325 23.35 15.02 -34.23
N THR A 326 22.82 15.52 -33.10
CA THR A 326 23.16 16.86 -32.59
C THR A 326 24.64 17.04 -32.26
N SER A 327 25.33 15.96 -31.86
CA SER A 327 26.78 15.99 -31.60
C SER A 327 27.61 16.02 -32.89
N ALA A 328 27.09 15.44 -33.97
CA ALA A 328 27.72 15.47 -35.29
C ALA A 328 27.45 16.79 -36.03
N THR A 329 26.29 17.40 -35.83
CA THR A 329 25.88 18.66 -36.47
C THR A 329 25.73 19.78 -35.45
N ILE A 330 26.86 20.33 -35.00
CA ILE A 330 26.85 21.42 -34.02
C ILE A 330 26.32 22.73 -34.62
N PRO A 331 25.52 23.52 -33.87
CA PRO A 331 25.05 24.83 -34.31
C PRO A 331 26.22 25.75 -34.66
N GLY A 332 26.10 26.46 -35.79
CA GLY A 332 27.14 27.36 -36.30
C GLY A 332 28.35 26.67 -36.95
N GLY A 333 28.42 25.34 -36.92
CA GLY A 333 29.49 24.57 -37.57
C GLY A 333 30.88 24.76 -36.92
N VAL A 334 31.89 24.30 -37.65
CA VAL A 334 33.30 24.37 -37.25
C VAL A 334 34.05 25.37 -38.12
N LYS A 335 35.04 26.06 -37.54
CA LYS A 335 35.95 26.95 -38.29
C LYS A 335 36.89 26.10 -39.15
N GLU A 336 36.90 26.35 -40.47
CA GLU A 336 37.73 25.59 -41.44
C GLU A 336 39.22 25.59 -41.10
N THR A 337 39.73 26.67 -40.49
CA THR A 337 41.16 26.84 -40.20
C THR A 337 41.64 26.14 -38.94
N SER A 338 40.76 25.86 -37.98
CA SER A 338 41.16 25.35 -36.65
C SER A 338 40.36 24.12 -36.18
N GLY A 339 39.29 23.76 -36.87
CA GLY A 339 38.35 22.71 -36.45
C GLY A 339 37.55 23.06 -35.19
N THR A 340 37.72 24.26 -34.62
CA THR A 340 37.01 24.66 -33.39
C THR A 340 35.58 25.13 -33.69
N PRO A 341 34.62 24.90 -32.80
CA PRO A 341 33.25 25.41 -32.97
C PRO A 341 33.22 26.93 -33.12
N VAL A 342 32.41 27.42 -34.06
CA VAL A 342 32.25 28.87 -34.30
C VAL A 342 31.69 29.58 -33.06
N LEU A 343 30.74 28.94 -32.38
CA LEU A 343 30.00 29.49 -31.24
C LEU A 343 30.60 29.12 -29.88
N LYS A 344 31.87 28.69 -29.82
CA LYS A 344 32.50 28.16 -28.60
C LYS A 344 32.42 29.08 -27.37
N ASP A 345 32.43 30.40 -27.60
CA ASP A 345 32.49 31.41 -26.54
C ASP A 345 31.09 31.81 -26.04
N GLU A 346 30.01 31.34 -26.69
CA GLU A 346 28.64 31.61 -26.27
C GLU A 346 28.19 30.61 -25.19
N PRO A 347 27.61 31.07 -24.06
CA PRO A 347 27.24 30.18 -22.96
C PRO A 347 26.15 29.17 -23.37
N ALA A 348 25.23 29.56 -24.26
CA ALA A 348 24.20 28.67 -24.79
C ALA A 348 24.81 27.47 -25.55
N PHE A 349 25.97 27.64 -26.17
CA PHE A 349 26.65 26.57 -26.91
C PHE A 349 27.22 25.52 -25.95
N SER A 350 27.80 25.98 -24.83
CA SER A 350 28.29 25.08 -23.78
C SER A 350 27.14 24.29 -23.14
N VAL A 351 26.01 24.94 -22.86
CA VAL A 351 24.79 24.27 -22.35
C VAL A 351 24.28 23.24 -23.36
N PHE A 352 24.20 23.60 -24.64
CA PHE A 352 23.80 22.69 -25.72
C PHE A 352 24.67 21.42 -25.75
N CYS A 353 26.00 21.59 -25.83
CA CYS A 353 26.95 20.47 -25.92
C CYS A 353 26.89 19.54 -24.70
N ILE A 354 26.88 20.10 -23.49
CA ILE A 354 26.82 19.31 -22.24
C ILE A 354 25.49 18.57 -22.14
N ALA A 355 24.37 19.25 -22.43
CA ALA A 355 23.05 18.64 -22.36
C ALA A 355 22.88 17.52 -23.41
N SER A 356 23.36 17.71 -24.65
CA SER A 356 23.36 16.66 -25.68
C SER A 356 24.18 15.44 -25.27
N LEU A 357 25.36 15.64 -24.66
CA LEU A 357 26.19 14.53 -24.19
C LEU A 357 25.51 13.76 -23.04
N ILE A 358 24.92 14.47 -22.08
CA ILE A 358 24.13 13.85 -21.00
C ILE A 358 22.97 13.06 -21.59
N ALA A 359 22.23 13.63 -22.54
CA ALA A 359 21.13 12.94 -23.21
C ALA A 359 21.60 11.63 -23.84
N LEU A 360 22.68 11.65 -24.63
CA LEU A 360 23.24 10.47 -25.28
C LEU A 360 23.64 9.38 -24.26
N CYS A 361 24.45 9.74 -23.26
CA CYS A 361 24.96 8.80 -22.26
C CYS A 361 23.84 8.13 -21.46
N PHE A 362 22.87 8.91 -20.98
CA PHE A 362 21.75 8.37 -20.22
C PHE A 362 20.78 7.59 -21.10
N SER A 363 20.62 7.93 -22.37
CA SER A 363 19.79 7.15 -23.30
C SER A 363 20.38 5.78 -23.61
N VAL A 364 21.69 5.71 -23.85
CA VAL A 364 22.40 4.43 -24.02
C VAL A 364 22.35 3.60 -22.73
N THR A 365 22.51 4.24 -21.57
CA THR A 365 22.37 3.56 -20.28
C THR A 365 20.96 2.97 -20.11
N ALA A 366 19.92 3.74 -20.43
CA ALA A 366 18.53 3.25 -20.39
C ALA A 366 18.33 2.03 -21.31
N LEU A 367 18.85 2.07 -22.54
CA LEU A 367 18.82 0.95 -23.48
C LEU A 367 19.46 -0.32 -22.89
N VAL A 368 20.64 -0.20 -22.29
CA VAL A 368 21.33 -1.35 -21.67
C VAL A 368 20.47 -1.97 -20.57
N PHE A 369 19.85 -1.17 -19.70
CA PHE A 369 19.01 -1.68 -18.63
C PHE A 369 17.70 -2.30 -19.13
N PHE A 370 17.03 -1.71 -20.13
CA PHE A 370 15.82 -2.31 -20.71
C PHE A 370 16.15 -3.59 -21.49
N LEU A 371 17.25 -3.63 -22.23
CA LEU A 371 17.74 -4.85 -22.87
C LEU A 371 18.09 -5.93 -21.83
N ALA A 372 18.65 -5.54 -20.69
CA ALA A 372 18.89 -6.46 -19.58
C ALA A 372 17.59 -7.01 -18.95
N ILE A 373 16.45 -6.31 -19.08
CA ILE A 373 15.14 -6.85 -18.69
C ILE A 373 14.66 -7.84 -19.75
N LEU A 374 14.71 -7.48 -21.03
CA LEU A 374 14.26 -8.34 -22.14
C LEU A 374 15.03 -9.66 -22.24
N THR A 375 16.31 -9.66 -21.87
CA THR A 375 17.18 -10.86 -21.86
C THR A 375 17.10 -11.64 -20.54
N SER A 376 16.25 -11.24 -19.59
CA SER A 376 16.09 -11.94 -18.32
C SER A 376 15.29 -13.24 -18.45
N ARG A 377 15.53 -14.19 -17.55
CA ARG A 377 14.80 -15.48 -17.50
C ARG A 377 13.42 -15.39 -16.86
N PHE A 378 13.14 -14.26 -16.19
CA PHE A 378 11.89 -14.00 -15.46
C PHE A 378 11.51 -15.10 -14.45
N GLU A 379 12.49 -15.58 -13.67
CA GLU A 379 12.18 -16.50 -12.58
C GLU A 379 11.45 -15.76 -11.45
N GLU A 380 10.59 -16.44 -10.68
CA GLU A 380 9.83 -15.87 -9.57
C GLU A 380 10.69 -15.02 -8.62
N LYS A 381 11.91 -15.49 -8.32
CA LYS A 381 12.86 -14.81 -7.43
C LYS A 381 13.37 -13.48 -7.99
N ASP A 382 13.42 -13.33 -9.31
CA ASP A 382 13.95 -12.14 -9.98
C ASP A 382 13.00 -10.94 -9.80
N PHE A 383 11.70 -11.20 -9.61
CA PHE A 383 10.69 -10.18 -9.30
C PHE A 383 10.89 -9.54 -7.91
N ALA A 384 11.70 -10.11 -7.01
CA ALA A 384 11.92 -9.55 -5.68
C ALA A 384 12.59 -8.17 -5.73
N CYS A 385 13.74 -8.11 -6.41
CA CYS A 385 14.64 -6.97 -6.38
C CYS A 385 15.30 -6.72 -7.75
N LYS A 386 15.74 -7.79 -8.44
CA LYS A 386 16.55 -7.68 -9.66
C LYS A 386 15.81 -6.98 -10.80
N LEU A 387 14.61 -7.46 -11.16
CA LEU A 387 13.81 -6.87 -12.24
C LEU A 387 13.30 -5.46 -11.87
N PRO A 388 12.72 -5.23 -10.68
CA PRO A 388 12.29 -3.89 -10.28
C PRO A 388 13.42 -2.85 -10.25
N TRP A 389 14.63 -3.24 -9.81
CA TRP A 389 15.77 -2.33 -9.76
C TRP A 389 16.29 -1.97 -11.15
N ARG A 390 16.37 -2.96 -12.06
CA ARG A 390 16.70 -2.71 -13.47
C ARG A 390 15.69 -1.76 -14.12
N LEU A 391 14.40 -1.95 -13.85
CA LEU A 391 13.34 -1.09 -14.36
C LEU A 391 13.47 0.35 -13.85
N ILE A 392 13.70 0.56 -12.54
CA ILE A 392 13.92 1.92 -12.00
C ILE A 392 15.13 2.57 -12.62
N ILE A 393 16.27 1.90 -12.68
CA ILE A 393 17.48 2.52 -13.24
C ILE A 393 17.23 2.89 -14.71
N GLY A 394 16.63 1.98 -15.49
CA GLY A 394 16.27 2.26 -16.88
C GLY A 394 15.34 3.48 -17.03
N LEU A 395 14.28 3.57 -16.22
CA LEU A 395 13.35 4.70 -16.22
C LEU A 395 14.02 6.00 -15.75
N THR A 396 14.87 5.96 -14.71
CA THR A 396 15.61 7.16 -14.24
C THR A 396 16.50 7.73 -15.33
N ALA A 397 17.21 6.85 -16.04
CA ALA A 397 18.10 7.23 -17.11
C ALA A 397 17.30 7.77 -18.31
N LEU A 398 16.17 7.14 -18.65
CA LEU A 398 15.28 7.60 -19.72
C LEU A 398 14.72 9.00 -19.43
N PHE A 399 14.19 9.25 -18.23
CA PHE A 399 13.66 10.58 -17.88
C PHE A 399 14.75 11.66 -17.83
N THR A 400 15.95 11.30 -17.35
CA THR A 400 17.11 12.19 -17.38
C THR A 400 17.48 12.55 -18.83
N SER A 401 17.48 11.55 -19.73
CA SER A 401 17.74 11.72 -21.16
C SER A 401 16.70 12.63 -21.84
N ILE A 402 15.40 12.42 -21.59
CA ILE A 402 14.31 13.26 -22.11
C ILE A 402 14.47 14.72 -21.65
N THR A 403 14.81 14.94 -20.39
CA THR A 403 15.01 16.29 -19.85
C THR A 403 16.23 16.96 -20.49
N ALA A 404 17.34 16.23 -20.61
CA ALA A 404 18.57 16.73 -21.18
C ALA A 404 18.42 17.08 -22.67
N ILE A 405 17.71 16.25 -23.46
CA ILE A 405 17.51 16.55 -24.89
C ILE A 405 16.60 17.77 -25.10
N LEU A 406 15.61 17.99 -24.24
CA LEU A 406 14.80 19.21 -24.26
C LEU A 406 15.63 20.47 -23.96
N VAL A 407 16.51 20.40 -22.95
CA VAL A 407 17.43 21.50 -22.62
C VAL A 407 18.37 21.78 -23.78
N SER A 408 18.95 20.74 -24.38
CA SER A 408 19.79 20.86 -25.57
C SER A 408 19.04 21.52 -26.72
N PHE A 409 17.83 21.03 -27.05
CA PHE A 409 17.01 21.61 -28.12
C PHE A 409 16.71 23.10 -27.88
N CYS A 410 16.34 23.48 -26.65
CA CYS A 410 16.11 24.89 -26.32
C CYS A 410 17.38 25.74 -26.49
N ALA A 411 18.53 25.25 -26.04
CA ALA A 411 19.82 25.94 -26.15
C ALA A 411 20.31 26.05 -27.60
N GLY A 412 20.11 25.01 -28.42
CA GLY A 412 20.44 25.02 -29.84
C GLY A 412 19.55 25.98 -30.62
N HIS A 413 18.24 25.93 -30.39
CA HIS A 413 17.25 26.77 -31.08
C HIS A 413 17.33 28.25 -30.67
N PHE A 414 17.94 28.56 -29.51
CA PHE A 414 18.24 29.94 -29.11
C PHE A 414 19.07 30.68 -30.16
N PHE A 415 20.04 29.98 -30.79
CA PHE A 415 20.89 30.57 -31.83
C PHE A 415 20.12 30.92 -33.11
N GLU A 416 19.07 30.19 -33.43
CA GLU A 416 18.23 30.43 -34.61
C GLU A 416 17.25 31.60 -34.38
N LEU A 417 16.83 31.82 -33.13
CA LEU A 417 15.83 32.84 -32.77
C LEU A 417 16.41 34.18 -32.30
N LYS A 418 17.70 34.22 -31.91
CA LYS A 418 18.39 35.39 -31.29
C LYS A 418 18.17 36.70 -32.06
N ASP A 419 18.15 36.62 -33.39
CA ASP A 419 18.12 37.80 -34.26
C ASP A 419 16.76 38.09 -34.94
N ARG A 420 15.80 37.13 -34.97
CA ARG A 420 14.56 37.29 -35.77
C ARG A 420 13.25 37.36 -35.00
N LEU A 421 13.10 36.73 -33.82
CA LEU A 421 11.78 36.53 -33.19
C LEU A 421 11.79 36.57 -31.65
N LYS A 422 12.32 37.65 -31.05
CA LYS A 422 12.45 37.78 -29.57
C LYS A 422 11.13 37.64 -28.80
N PHE A 423 10.01 38.16 -29.33
CA PHE A 423 8.70 38.10 -28.67
C PHE A 423 7.88 36.84 -28.99
N ALA A 424 8.15 36.17 -30.12
CA ALA A 424 7.43 34.95 -30.52
C ALA A 424 8.13 33.65 -30.08
N ALA A 425 9.41 33.71 -29.72
CA ALA A 425 10.17 32.55 -29.21
C ALA A 425 9.56 31.96 -27.93
N LEU A 426 9.17 32.82 -26.98
CA LEU A 426 8.67 32.41 -25.67
C LEU A 426 7.36 31.58 -25.75
N PRO A 427 6.31 31.98 -26.51
CA PRO A 427 5.15 31.13 -26.70
C PRO A 427 5.45 29.83 -27.48
N ILE A 428 6.38 29.84 -28.44
CA ILE A 428 6.78 28.61 -29.17
C ILE A 428 7.43 27.59 -28.23
N TYR A 429 8.33 28.02 -27.33
CA TYR A 429 8.93 27.15 -26.32
C TYR A 429 7.89 26.63 -25.32
N ILE A 430 6.93 27.46 -24.91
CA ILE A 430 5.85 27.02 -24.03
C ILE A 430 5.01 25.94 -24.72
N VAL A 431 4.63 26.14 -25.98
CA VAL A 431 3.82 25.19 -26.75
C VAL A 431 4.57 23.88 -27.04
N THR A 432 5.88 23.93 -27.34
CA THR A 432 6.69 22.73 -27.61
C THR A 432 7.04 21.95 -26.34
N CYS A 433 7.29 22.62 -25.22
CA CYS A 433 7.56 21.96 -23.93
C CYS A 433 6.30 21.46 -23.22
N LEU A 434 5.11 21.98 -23.54
CA LEU A 434 3.85 21.62 -22.89
C LEU A 434 3.50 20.13 -23.00
N PRO A 435 3.49 19.51 -24.20
CA PRO A 435 3.17 18.09 -24.35
C PRO A 435 4.15 17.17 -23.61
N VAL A 436 5.45 17.49 -23.67
CA VAL A 436 6.49 16.68 -23.00
C VAL A 436 6.41 16.83 -21.49
N SER A 437 6.15 18.06 -21.00
CA SER A 437 5.94 18.32 -19.57
C SER A 437 4.68 17.60 -19.08
N PHE A 438 3.58 17.67 -19.80
CA PHE A 438 2.34 16.96 -19.45
C PHE A 438 2.54 15.44 -19.42
N PHE A 439 3.23 14.89 -20.41
CA PHE A 439 3.56 13.46 -20.44
C PHE A 439 4.44 13.05 -19.25
N ALA A 440 5.49 13.82 -18.93
CA ALA A 440 6.32 13.58 -17.76
C ALA A 440 5.47 13.62 -16.47
N LEU A 441 4.59 14.61 -16.33
CA LEU A 441 3.69 14.74 -15.17
C LEU A 441 2.73 13.56 -15.03
N ALA A 442 2.21 13.02 -16.12
CA ALA A 442 1.34 11.85 -16.10
C ALA A 442 2.09 10.56 -15.68
N GLN A 443 3.38 10.44 -15.99
CA GLN A 443 4.20 9.26 -15.67
C GLN A 443 4.86 9.32 -14.28
N LEU A 444 5.02 10.52 -13.69
CA LEU A 444 5.62 10.69 -12.36
C LEU A 444 4.90 9.91 -11.24
N PRO A 445 3.55 9.87 -11.15
CA PRO A 445 2.86 9.07 -10.13
C PRO A 445 3.24 7.59 -10.19
N LEU A 446 3.30 7.01 -11.39
CA LEU A 446 3.69 5.62 -11.61
C LEU A 446 5.13 5.39 -11.14
N TYR A 447 6.05 6.30 -11.48
CA TYR A 447 7.45 6.23 -11.08
C TYR A 447 7.61 6.28 -9.54
N PHE A 448 6.91 7.19 -8.87
CA PHE A 448 6.94 7.28 -7.40
C PHE A 448 6.30 6.08 -6.71
N ASP A 449 5.22 5.54 -7.27
CA ASP A 449 4.60 4.31 -6.75
C ASP A 449 5.56 3.12 -6.89
N LEU A 450 6.32 3.05 -7.99
CA LEU A 450 7.32 2.01 -8.22
C LEU A 450 8.52 2.14 -7.28
N LEU A 451 9.04 3.36 -7.07
CA LEU A 451 10.06 3.65 -6.06
C LEU A 451 9.60 3.24 -4.65
N ARG A 452 8.38 3.63 -4.28
CA ARG A 452 7.80 3.28 -2.98
C ARG A 452 7.66 1.77 -2.82
N ALA A 453 7.22 1.07 -3.87
CA ALA A 453 7.09 -0.38 -3.88
C ALA A 453 8.44 -1.10 -3.69
N ILE A 454 9.53 -0.54 -4.23
CA ILE A 454 10.87 -1.10 -4.11
C ILE A 454 11.47 -0.83 -2.73
N ILE A 455 11.40 0.42 -2.26
CA ILE A 455 12.01 0.86 -1.00
C ILE A 455 11.29 0.27 0.22
N LYS A 456 9.96 0.13 0.18
CA LYS A 456 9.23 -0.44 1.32
C LYS A 456 9.55 -1.92 1.50
N ASP A 457 10.10 -2.27 2.65
CA ASP A 457 10.36 -3.67 3.02
C ASP A 457 9.08 -4.45 3.28
N ILE A 458 8.08 -3.77 3.83
CA ILE A 458 6.81 -4.39 4.23
C ILE A 458 5.70 -3.88 3.30
N PRO A 459 5.01 -4.79 2.58
CA PRO A 459 3.90 -4.40 1.73
C PRO A 459 2.77 -3.86 2.61
N GLN A 460 2.25 -2.69 2.25
CA GLN A 460 1.18 -2.02 2.99
C GLN A 460 -0.08 -2.01 2.14
N ARG A 461 -1.19 -2.47 2.73
CA ARG A 461 -2.49 -2.44 2.08
C ARG A 461 -2.83 -1.02 1.62
N SER A 462 -3.32 -0.91 0.40
CA SER A 462 -3.82 0.35 -0.13
C SER A 462 -5.34 0.32 -0.03
N TYR A 463 -5.94 1.26 0.70
CA TYR A 463 -7.38 1.42 0.76
C TYR A 463 -7.85 2.30 -0.41
N LYS A 464 -8.30 1.71 -1.53
CA LYS A 464 -9.26 2.42 -2.40
C LYS A 464 -10.64 2.22 -1.81
N GLU A 465 -11.34 3.33 -1.61
CA GLU A 465 -12.77 3.31 -1.33
C GLU A 465 -13.46 2.64 -2.52
N PHE A 466 -14.34 1.68 -2.25
CA PHE A 466 -15.43 1.37 -3.18
C PHE A 466 -16.19 2.67 -3.36
N THR A 467 -15.89 3.38 -4.44
CA THR A 467 -16.74 4.43 -4.97
C THR A 467 -17.63 3.68 -5.95
N GLN A 468 -18.78 3.22 -5.45
CA GLN A 468 -19.91 2.85 -6.28
C GLN A 468 -20.57 4.12 -6.78
#